data_AF-A0A919SDR7-F1
#
_entry.id   AF-A0A919SDR7-F1
#
_cell.length_a   1.000
_cell.length_b   1.000
_cell.length_c   1.000
_cell.angle_alpha   90.00
_cell.angle_beta   90.00
_cell.angle_gamma   90.00
#
_symmetry.space_group_name_H-M   'P 1'
#
loop_
_entity.id
_entity.type
_entity.pdbx_description
1 polymer ?
#
loop_
_entity_poly.entity_id
_entity_poly.type
_entity_poly.pdbx_seq_one_letter_code
_entity_poly.pdbx_strand_id
1 'polypeptide(L)'
;MTEGLRERKKREMRRHLSDTAARMFLERGFEALRVADVAEACGVSEKTVFNYFPTKESLVLDRLETTMTALRTGLADPTVPPVQAALRILADELTAMTSALTDPEAIAGHRRFGTLIGSTPSLRAYQSDTMDRFVTVAAELLAARTGLAPTDPEPTIAATALLGLWRVQYQSLHRHLTTTSNPVTLHEQVTADVHRAAHLIETGLTHWPAS
;
A
#
# COMPACT_ATOMS: atom_id res chain seq x y z
N MET A 1 18.03 14.56 8.84
CA MET A 1 17.30 15.83 9.09
C MET A 1 16.18 15.53 10.08
N THR A 2 16.13 16.21 11.23
CA THR A 2 15.11 16.00 12.26
C THR A 2 13.79 16.62 11.79
N GLU A 3 12.71 15.85 11.86
CA GLU A 3 11.38 16.30 11.41
C GLU A 3 10.91 17.53 12.19
N GLY A 4 10.50 18.59 11.48
CA GLY A 4 9.97 19.80 12.09
C GLY A 4 8.63 19.56 12.80
N LEU A 5 8.36 20.32 13.86
CA LEU A 5 7.13 20.20 14.68
C LEU A 5 5.83 20.22 13.86
N ARG A 6 5.80 20.99 12.76
CA ARG A 6 4.66 21.08 11.85
C ARG A 6 4.39 19.78 11.09
N GLU A 7 5.43 19.16 10.54
CA GLU A 7 5.29 17.89 9.80
C GLU A 7 4.89 16.75 10.73
N ARG A 8 5.45 16.71 11.94
CA ARG A 8 5.04 15.74 12.96
C ARG A 8 3.56 15.87 13.30
N LYS A 9 3.08 17.09 13.60
CA LYS A 9 1.66 17.35 13.89
C LYS A 9 0.75 16.99 12.70
N LYS A 10 1.18 17.29 11.47
CA LYS A 10 0.45 16.93 10.25
C LYS A 10 0.30 15.41 10.14
N ARG A 11 1.37 14.65 10.34
CA ARG A 11 1.36 13.18 10.29
C ARG A 11 0.52 12.56 11.41
N GLU A 12 0.62 13.09 12.63
CA GLU A 12 -0.20 12.64 13.77
C GLU A 12 -1.69 12.86 13.52
N MET A 13 -2.08 14.02 12.99
CA MET A 13 -3.47 14.31 12.64
C MET A 13 -3.97 13.40 11.52
N ARG A 14 -3.16 13.22 10.46
CA ARG A 14 -3.49 12.32 9.34
C ARG A 14 -3.75 10.89 9.82
N ARG A 15 -2.87 10.36 10.66
CA ARG A 15 -3.03 9.03 11.28
C ARG A 15 -4.28 8.96 12.16
N HIS A 16 -4.51 9.96 13.01
CA HIS A 16 -5.69 9.99 13.90
C HIS A 16 -7.01 9.95 13.11
N LEU A 17 -7.09 10.70 12.01
CA LEU A 17 -8.24 10.69 11.10
C LEU A 17 -8.43 9.31 10.45
N SER A 18 -7.36 8.74 9.90
CA SER A 18 -7.39 7.42 9.24
C SER A 18 -7.80 6.30 10.21
N ASP A 19 -7.19 6.26 11.40
CA ASP A 19 -7.47 5.23 12.41
C ASP A 19 -8.92 5.32 12.91
N THR A 20 -9.41 6.55 13.13
CA THR A 20 -10.80 6.79 13.54
C THR A 20 -11.77 6.37 12.45
N ALA A 21 -11.51 6.77 11.20
CA ALA A 21 -12.31 6.39 10.04
C ALA A 21 -12.34 4.86 9.87
N ALA A 22 -11.19 4.19 9.92
CA ALA A 22 -11.08 2.74 9.79
C ALA A 22 -11.94 2.00 10.81
N ARG A 23 -11.88 2.40 12.09
CA ARG A 23 -12.74 1.84 13.13
C ARG A 23 -14.22 2.06 12.83
N MET A 24 -14.62 3.28 12.48
CA MET A 24 -16.03 3.60 12.20
C MET A 24 -16.55 2.88 10.94
N PHE A 25 -15.72 2.70 9.91
CA PHE A 25 -16.07 1.94 8.72
C PHE A 25 -16.28 0.46 9.02
N LEU A 26 -15.50 -0.12 9.94
CA LEU A 26 -15.70 -1.49 10.39
C LEU A 26 -16.98 -1.66 11.22
N GLU A 27 -17.35 -0.66 12.00
CA GLU A 27 -18.55 -0.69 12.86
C GLU A 27 -19.85 -0.43 12.07
N ARG A 28 -19.85 0.55 11.17
CA ARG A 28 -21.06 1.07 10.51
C ARG A 28 -21.16 0.74 9.02
N GLY A 29 -20.10 0.18 8.44
CA GLY A 29 -19.96 -0.03 7.01
C GLY A 29 -19.47 1.21 6.28
N PHE A 30 -18.80 1.01 5.13
CA PHE A 30 -18.26 2.09 4.33
C PHE A 30 -19.38 3.01 3.83
N GLU A 31 -20.39 2.49 3.14
CA GLU A 31 -21.42 3.30 2.46
C GLU A 31 -22.23 4.20 3.41
N ALA A 32 -22.61 3.68 4.58
CA ALA A 32 -23.46 4.41 5.52
C ALA A 32 -22.77 5.57 6.24
N LEU A 33 -21.43 5.53 6.38
CA LEU A 33 -20.67 6.54 7.11
C LEU A 33 -20.39 7.78 6.26
N ARG A 34 -20.59 8.99 6.80
CA ARG A 34 -20.21 10.25 6.14
C ARG A 34 -18.86 10.76 6.65
N VAL A 35 -18.17 11.55 5.82
CA VAL A 35 -16.90 12.22 6.22
C VAL A 35 -17.15 13.17 7.39
N ALA A 36 -18.31 13.83 7.43
CA ALA A 36 -18.75 14.65 8.56
C ALA A 36 -18.79 13.88 9.89
N ASP A 37 -19.20 12.59 9.89
CA ASP A 37 -19.25 11.78 11.11
C ASP A 37 -17.83 11.51 11.65
N VAL A 38 -16.85 11.30 10.76
CA VAL A 38 -15.44 11.15 11.11
C VAL A 38 -14.88 12.48 11.64
N ALA A 39 -15.23 13.59 11.01
CA ALA A 39 -14.82 14.92 11.43
C ALA A 39 -15.29 15.23 12.86
N GLU A 40 -16.57 14.95 13.14
CA GLU A 40 -17.16 15.08 14.48
C GLU A 40 -16.44 14.20 15.50
N ALA A 41 -16.22 12.92 15.18
CA ALA A 41 -15.52 11.99 16.06
C ALA A 41 -14.07 12.41 16.39
N CYS A 42 -13.40 13.09 15.46
CA CYS A 42 -12.04 13.62 15.65
C CYS A 42 -12.01 15.06 16.20
N GLY A 43 -13.17 15.70 16.43
CA GLY A 43 -13.24 17.09 16.92
C GLY A 43 -12.68 18.12 15.93
N VAL A 44 -12.79 17.87 14.62
CA VAL A 44 -12.32 18.78 13.57
C VAL A 44 -13.44 19.13 12.58
N SER A 45 -13.22 20.15 11.76
CA SER A 45 -14.15 20.48 10.68
C SER A 45 -14.06 19.46 9.54
N GLU A 46 -15.16 19.27 8.80
CA GLU A 46 -15.16 18.44 7.59
C GLU A 46 -14.14 18.96 6.54
N LYS A 47 -13.99 20.28 6.43
CA LYS A 47 -12.93 20.92 5.61
C LYS A 47 -11.53 20.48 6.05
N THR A 48 -11.30 20.32 7.35
CA THR A 48 -10.02 19.81 7.86
C THR A 48 -9.79 18.40 7.34
N VAL A 49 -10.79 17.52 7.39
CA VAL A 49 -10.66 16.15 6.88
C VAL A 49 -10.32 16.16 5.39
N PHE A 50 -11.07 16.93 4.58
CA PHE A 50 -10.82 17.03 3.14
C PHE A 50 -9.45 17.64 2.77
N ASN A 51 -8.86 18.47 3.63
CA ASN A 51 -7.49 18.96 3.43
C ASN A 51 -6.43 17.84 3.54
N TYR A 52 -6.69 16.79 4.31
CA TYR A 52 -5.82 15.62 4.40
C TYR A 52 -6.24 14.52 3.41
N PHE A 53 -7.54 14.38 3.19
CA PHE A 53 -8.17 13.26 2.50
C PHE A 53 -9.20 13.76 1.49
N PRO A 54 -8.81 14.00 0.23
CA PRO A 54 -9.68 14.62 -0.78
C PRO A 54 -10.97 13.85 -1.04
N THR A 55 -10.97 12.54 -0.78
CA THR A 55 -12.13 11.66 -0.96
C THR A 55 -12.34 10.79 0.28
N LYS A 56 -13.54 10.24 0.43
CA LYS A 56 -13.86 9.30 1.51
C LYS A 56 -13.01 8.02 1.41
N GLU A 57 -12.74 7.55 0.20
CA GLU A 57 -11.88 6.41 -0.09
C GLU A 57 -10.44 6.65 0.36
N SER A 58 -9.96 7.90 0.25
CA SER A 58 -8.60 8.25 0.70
C SER A 58 -8.40 8.11 2.21
N LEU A 59 -9.48 8.16 3.02
CA LEU A 59 -9.43 7.85 4.47
C LEU A 59 -9.15 6.36 4.74
N VAL A 60 -9.44 5.48 3.77
CA VAL A 60 -9.22 4.03 3.90
C VAL A 60 -7.81 3.65 3.46
N LEU A 61 -7.31 4.26 2.38
CA LEU A 61 -6.00 3.97 1.80
C LEU A 61 -4.99 5.10 2.05
N ASP A 62 -4.68 5.35 3.32
CA ASP A 62 -3.82 6.46 3.76
C ASP A 62 -2.32 6.33 3.36
N ARG A 63 -1.90 5.17 2.84
CA ARG A 63 -0.48 4.89 2.58
C ARG A 63 0.08 5.50 1.29
N LEU A 64 -0.77 6.14 0.48
CA LEU A 64 -0.41 6.67 -0.84
C LEU A 64 0.85 7.54 -0.82
N GLU A 65 0.91 8.57 0.03
CA GLU A 65 2.04 9.51 0.07
C GLU A 65 3.35 8.84 0.50
N THR A 66 3.27 7.93 1.48
CA THR A 66 4.41 7.19 2.01
C THR A 66 4.99 6.24 0.95
N THR A 67 4.14 5.42 0.33
CA THR A 67 4.57 4.50 -0.74
C THR A 67 5.12 5.27 -1.94
N MET A 68 4.47 6.38 -2.35
CA MET A 68 4.96 7.22 -3.43
C MET A 68 6.36 7.80 -3.15
N THR A 69 6.60 8.24 -1.92
CA THR A 69 7.91 8.76 -1.50
C THR A 69 8.97 7.66 -1.50
N ALA A 70 8.62 6.47 -1.02
CA ALA A 70 9.49 5.30 -1.03
C ALA A 70 9.84 4.86 -2.45
N LEU A 71 8.87 4.85 -3.38
CA LEU A 71 9.11 4.57 -4.80
C LEU A 71 10.07 5.60 -5.41
N ARG A 72 9.81 6.91 -5.22
CA ARG A 72 10.69 7.97 -5.74
C ARG A 72 12.11 7.87 -5.21
N THR A 73 12.27 7.50 -3.95
CA THR A 73 13.60 7.38 -3.34
C THR A 73 14.29 6.10 -3.79
N GLY A 74 13.61 4.96 -3.65
CA GLY A 74 14.17 3.64 -3.91
C GLY A 74 14.42 3.36 -5.39
N LEU A 75 13.49 3.77 -6.26
CA LEU A 75 13.62 3.58 -7.71
C LEU A 75 14.40 4.72 -8.40
N ALA A 76 14.85 5.76 -7.70
CA ALA A 76 15.78 6.73 -8.30
C ALA A 76 17.24 6.26 -8.33
N ASP A 77 17.67 5.39 -7.40
CA ASP A 77 19.08 4.97 -7.28
C ASP A 77 19.50 3.96 -8.36
N PRO A 78 20.28 4.35 -9.40
CA PRO A 78 20.63 3.46 -10.50
C PRO A 78 21.57 2.32 -10.09
N THR A 79 22.20 2.39 -8.91
CA THR A 79 23.12 1.35 -8.42
C THR A 79 22.40 0.14 -7.83
N VAL A 80 21.10 0.29 -7.53
CA VAL A 80 20.26 -0.78 -6.96
C VAL A 80 19.35 -1.35 -8.05
N PRO A 81 19.37 -2.67 -8.31
CA PRO A 81 18.42 -3.30 -9.22
C PRO A 81 16.96 -2.98 -8.86
N PRO A 82 16.08 -2.65 -9.83
CA PRO A 82 14.70 -2.25 -9.55
C PRO A 82 13.91 -3.25 -8.70
N VAL A 83 14.08 -4.56 -8.95
CA VAL A 83 13.44 -5.62 -8.15
C VAL A 83 13.90 -5.56 -6.69
N GLN A 84 15.19 -5.39 -6.45
CA GLN A 84 15.73 -5.27 -5.09
C GLN A 84 15.21 -4.01 -4.38
N ALA A 85 15.11 -2.89 -5.09
CA ALA A 85 14.53 -1.66 -4.54
C ALA A 85 13.05 -1.86 -4.15
N ALA A 86 12.25 -2.49 -5.02
CA ALA A 86 10.86 -2.82 -4.74
C ALA A 86 10.72 -3.75 -3.52
N LEU A 87 11.55 -4.80 -3.44
CA LEU A 87 11.55 -5.74 -2.31
C LEU A 87 11.87 -5.06 -0.98
N ARG A 88 12.80 -4.09 -0.94
CA ARG A 88 13.09 -3.32 0.28
C ARG A 88 11.87 -2.52 0.74
N ILE A 89 11.20 -1.83 -0.18
CA ILE A 89 10.00 -1.03 0.15
C ILE A 89 8.89 -1.96 0.67
N LEU A 90 8.64 -3.07 0.00
CA LEU A 90 7.64 -4.06 0.39
C LEU A 90 7.93 -4.66 1.77
N ALA A 91 9.19 -4.97 2.07
CA ALA A 91 9.62 -5.50 3.36
C ALA A 91 9.43 -4.48 4.50
N ASP A 92 9.75 -3.21 4.27
CA ASP A 92 9.53 -2.13 5.25
C ASP A 92 8.03 -1.93 5.51
N GLU A 93 7.22 -1.92 4.44
CA GLU A 93 5.76 -1.82 4.55
C GLU A 93 5.15 -3.02 5.28
N LEU A 94 5.60 -4.24 4.96
CA LEU A 94 5.13 -5.46 5.61
C LEU A 94 5.47 -5.46 7.09
N THR A 95 6.70 -5.08 7.44
CA THR A 95 7.15 -4.96 8.83
C THR A 95 6.32 -3.95 9.61
N ALA A 96 6.01 -2.80 9.02
CA ALA A 96 5.12 -1.80 9.63
C ALA A 96 3.70 -2.34 9.82
N MET A 97 3.18 -3.16 8.88
CA MET A 97 1.85 -3.77 9.01
C MET A 97 1.82 -4.87 10.07
N THR A 98 2.78 -5.80 10.06
CA THR A 98 2.76 -6.95 10.98
C THR A 98 3.12 -6.57 12.41
N SER A 99 3.97 -5.55 12.61
CA SER A 99 4.24 -5.01 13.96
C SER A 99 3.02 -4.38 14.63
N ALA A 100 2.03 -3.93 13.86
CA ALA A 100 0.77 -3.42 14.38
C ALA A 100 -0.25 -4.53 14.74
N LEU A 101 0.05 -5.80 14.43
CA LEU A 101 -0.81 -6.95 14.74
C LEU A 101 -0.48 -7.51 16.13
N THR A 102 -0.70 -6.69 17.17
CA THR A 102 -0.24 -6.97 18.53
C THR A 102 -1.05 -8.02 19.28
N ASP A 103 -2.28 -8.26 18.86
CA ASP A 103 -3.22 -9.16 19.55
C ASP A 103 -4.27 -9.73 18.57
N PRO A 104 -5.09 -10.72 18.99
CA PRO A 104 -6.09 -11.33 18.12
C PRO A 104 -7.14 -10.35 17.56
N GLU A 105 -7.45 -9.27 18.29
CA GLU A 105 -8.43 -8.28 17.83
C GLU A 105 -7.85 -7.37 16.75
N ALA A 106 -6.57 -6.99 16.87
CA ALA A 106 -5.84 -6.29 15.82
C ALA A 106 -5.79 -7.11 14.52
N ILE A 107 -5.55 -8.42 14.63
CA ILE A 107 -5.55 -9.37 13.50
C ILE A 107 -6.95 -9.46 12.88
N ALA A 108 -7.98 -9.63 13.70
CA ALA A 108 -9.36 -9.68 13.24
C ALA A 108 -9.79 -8.36 12.58
N GLY A 109 -9.39 -7.23 13.14
CA GLY A 109 -9.57 -5.88 12.58
C GLY A 109 -8.97 -5.76 11.20
N HIS A 110 -7.70 -6.13 11.02
CA HIS A 110 -7.03 -6.09 9.73
C HIS A 110 -7.71 -6.98 8.68
N ARG A 111 -8.11 -8.20 9.07
CA ARG A 111 -8.85 -9.12 8.19
C ARG A 111 -10.20 -8.54 7.76
N ARG A 112 -10.98 -7.97 8.69
CA ARG A 112 -12.25 -7.30 8.38
C ARG A 112 -12.01 -6.10 7.47
N PHE A 113 -10.93 -5.35 7.69
CA PHE A 113 -10.63 -4.14 6.92
C PHE A 113 -10.34 -4.43 5.45
N GLY A 114 -9.52 -5.43 5.14
CA GLY A 114 -9.35 -5.72 3.72
C GLY A 114 -10.48 -6.55 3.10
N THR A 115 -11.33 -7.22 3.91
CA THR A 115 -12.63 -7.70 3.42
C THR A 115 -13.50 -6.53 2.97
N LEU A 116 -13.56 -5.44 3.77
CA LEU A 116 -14.27 -4.21 3.41
C LEU A 116 -13.75 -3.61 2.10
N ILE A 117 -12.43 -3.52 1.92
CA ILE A 117 -11.83 -3.05 0.67
C ILE A 117 -12.24 -3.95 -0.51
N GLY A 118 -12.09 -5.27 -0.36
CA GLY A 118 -12.40 -6.23 -1.42
C GLY A 118 -13.88 -6.28 -1.81
N SER A 119 -14.79 -6.06 -0.86
CA SER A 119 -16.25 -6.13 -1.09
C SER A 119 -16.85 -4.80 -1.56
N THR A 120 -16.15 -3.67 -1.40
CA THR A 120 -16.67 -2.34 -1.76
C THR A 120 -16.15 -1.89 -3.14
N PRO A 121 -17.02 -1.72 -4.15
CA PRO A 121 -16.59 -1.37 -5.51
C PRO A 121 -15.79 -0.07 -5.63
N SER A 122 -16.19 0.99 -4.92
CA SER A 122 -15.49 2.29 -4.95
C SER A 122 -14.09 2.20 -4.34
N LEU A 123 -13.91 1.43 -3.26
CA LEU A 123 -12.59 1.19 -2.65
C LEU A 123 -11.67 0.39 -3.58
N ARG A 124 -12.19 -0.63 -4.26
CA ARG A 124 -11.41 -1.36 -5.28
C ARG A 124 -11.01 -0.45 -6.44
N ALA A 125 -11.93 0.37 -6.93
CA ALA A 125 -11.64 1.32 -8.00
C ALA A 125 -10.57 2.35 -7.59
N TYR A 126 -10.68 2.90 -6.39
CA TYR A 126 -9.69 3.83 -5.84
C TYR A 126 -8.32 3.16 -5.62
N GLN A 127 -8.29 1.89 -5.20
CA GLN A 127 -7.06 1.12 -5.09
C GLN A 127 -6.41 0.89 -6.46
N SER A 128 -7.19 0.55 -7.49
CA SER A 128 -6.69 0.39 -8.86
C SER A 128 -6.11 1.70 -9.41
N ASP A 129 -6.83 2.82 -9.29
CA ASP A 129 -6.33 4.15 -9.68
C ASP A 129 -5.02 4.49 -8.96
N THR A 130 -4.94 4.20 -7.66
CA THR A 130 -3.72 4.38 -6.88
C THR A 130 -2.56 3.56 -7.41
N MET A 131 -2.77 2.30 -7.78
CA MET A 131 -1.74 1.45 -8.38
C MET A 131 -1.30 1.98 -9.75
N ASP A 132 -2.22 2.43 -10.60
CA ASP A 132 -1.90 2.98 -11.92
C ASP A 132 -1.02 4.23 -11.80
N ARG A 133 -1.27 5.06 -10.78
CA ARG A 133 -0.43 6.22 -10.46
C ARG A 133 0.97 5.80 -9.99
N PHE A 134 1.10 4.73 -9.23
CA PHE A 134 2.42 4.19 -8.87
C PHE A 134 3.17 3.61 -10.07
N VAL A 135 2.47 2.90 -10.96
CA VAL A 135 3.05 2.40 -12.21
C VAL A 135 3.59 3.55 -13.06
N THR A 136 2.82 4.62 -13.20
CA THR A 136 3.25 5.82 -13.95
C THR A 136 4.55 6.39 -13.39
N VAL A 137 4.61 6.62 -12.07
CA VAL A 137 5.82 7.17 -11.42
C VAL A 137 7.00 6.20 -11.51
N ALA A 138 6.78 4.90 -11.35
CA ALA A 138 7.84 3.91 -11.50
C ALA A 138 8.36 3.85 -12.94
N ALA A 139 7.49 3.94 -13.95
CA ALA A 139 7.89 3.97 -15.36
C ALA A 139 8.77 5.20 -15.66
N GLU A 140 8.40 6.38 -15.17
CA GLU A 140 9.21 7.61 -15.28
C GLU A 140 10.61 7.43 -14.68
N LEU A 141 10.68 6.86 -13.47
CA LEU A 141 11.95 6.64 -12.77
C LEU A 141 12.84 5.61 -13.49
N LEU A 142 12.25 4.54 -14.02
CA LEU A 142 12.98 3.51 -14.76
C LEU A 142 13.46 4.01 -16.12
N ALA A 143 12.63 4.77 -16.83
CA ALA A 143 12.99 5.39 -18.10
C ALA A 143 14.20 6.33 -17.94
N ALA A 144 14.22 7.13 -16.85
CA ALA A 144 15.33 8.01 -16.54
C ALA A 144 16.66 7.26 -16.32
N ARG A 145 16.63 6.03 -15.78
CA ARG A 145 17.84 5.20 -15.59
C ARG A 145 18.43 4.68 -16.90
N THR A 146 17.59 4.44 -17.90
CA THR A 146 17.97 3.79 -19.16
C THR A 146 18.08 4.76 -20.33
N GLY A 147 17.68 6.03 -20.15
CA GLY A 147 17.63 7.02 -21.22
C GLY A 147 16.48 6.81 -22.22
N LEU A 148 15.48 6.01 -21.84
CA LEU A 148 14.27 5.76 -22.63
C LEU A 148 13.20 6.82 -22.37
N ALA A 149 12.16 6.86 -23.20
CA ALA A 149 10.96 7.65 -22.91
C ALA A 149 10.06 6.88 -21.92
N PRO A 150 9.36 7.56 -20.98
CA PRO A 150 8.43 6.89 -20.06
C PRO A 150 7.29 6.15 -20.75
N THR A 151 6.96 6.53 -21.99
CA THR A 151 5.92 5.92 -22.82
C THR A 151 6.41 4.73 -23.64
N ASP A 152 7.71 4.43 -23.61
CA ASP A 152 8.25 3.23 -24.26
C ASP A 152 7.70 1.97 -23.57
N PRO A 153 7.59 0.84 -24.30
CA PRO A 153 7.04 -0.38 -23.74
C PRO A 153 7.88 -0.94 -22.60
N GLU A 154 9.21 -0.77 -22.62
CA GLU A 154 10.13 -1.38 -21.64
C GLU A 154 9.96 -0.79 -20.23
N PRO A 155 9.98 0.53 -19.99
CA PRO A 155 9.71 1.08 -18.65
C PRO A 155 8.28 0.79 -18.19
N THR A 156 7.32 0.81 -19.12
CA THR A 156 5.90 0.54 -18.82
C THR A 156 5.69 -0.88 -18.32
N ILE A 157 6.19 -1.90 -19.03
CA ILE A 157 6.03 -3.30 -18.62
C ILE A 157 6.87 -3.62 -17.38
N ALA A 158 8.07 -3.05 -17.26
CA ALA A 158 8.90 -3.24 -16.07
C ALA A 158 8.24 -2.65 -14.81
N ALA A 159 7.72 -1.43 -14.88
CA ALA A 159 6.97 -0.81 -13.79
C ALA A 159 5.72 -1.62 -13.44
N THR A 160 4.95 -2.05 -14.45
CA THR A 160 3.75 -2.88 -14.24
C THR A 160 4.10 -4.19 -13.53
N ALA A 161 5.16 -4.88 -13.96
CA ALA A 161 5.62 -6.12 -13.34
C ALA A 161 6.05 -5.90 -11.88
N LEU A 162 6.85 -4.86 -11.63
CA LEU A 162 7.32 -4.52 -10.27
C LEU A 162 6.16 -4.16 -9.34
N LEU A 163 5.23 -3.31 -9.77
CA LEU A 163 4.08 -2.91 -8.95
C LEU A 163 3.06 -4.05 -8.78
N GLY A 164 3.09 -5.06 -9.66
CA GLY A 164 2.39 -6.32 -9.45
C GLY A 164 2.75 -7.01 -8.12
N LEU A 165 3.95 -6.79 -7.58
CA LEU A 165 4.37 -7.34 -6.28
C LEU A 165 3.56 -6.79 -5.10
N TRP A 166 3.07 -5.53 -5.15
CA TRP A 166 2.17 -4.99 -4.11
C TRP A 166 0.84 -5.73 -4.08
N ARG A 167 0.32 -6.07 -5.26
CA ARG A 167 -0.90 -6.88 -5.37
C ARG A 167 -0.68 -8.28 -4.80
N VAL A 168 0.48 -8.90 -5.09
CA VAL A 168 0.86 -10.20 -4.51
C VAL A 168 0.94 -10.10 -2.98
N GLN A 169 1.62 -9.09 -2.43
CA GLN A 169 1.73 -8.87 -0.99
C GLN A 169 0.36 -8.71 -0.33
N TYR A 170 -0.50 -7.86 -0.89
CA TYR A 170 -1.86 -7.64 -0.39
C TYR A 170 -2.67 -8.95 -0.38
N GLN A 171 -2.68 -9.69 -1.49
CA GLN A 171 -3.41 -10.95 -1.61
C GLN A 171 -2.84 -12.04 -0.70
N SER A 172 -1.52 -12.11 -0.57
CA SER A 172 -0.83 -13.07 0.31
C SER A 172 -1.14 -12.78 1.78
N LEU A 173 -1.06 -11.52 2.20
CA LEU A 173 -1.42 -11.09 3.55
C LEU A 173 -2.87 -11.47 3.88
N HIS A 174 -3.81 -11.19 2.97
CA HIS A 174 -5.21 -11.58 3.13
C HIS A 174 -5.41 -13.08 3.25
N ARG A 175 -4.71 -13.85 2.42
CA ARG A 175 -4.79 -15.32 2.42
C ARG A 175 -4.25 -15.91 3.71
N HIS A 176 -3.08 -15.48 4.17
CA HIS A 176 -2.43 -16.06 5.35
C HIS A 176 -3.05 -15.61 6.66
N LEU A 177 -3.70 -14.44 6.71
CA LEU A 177 -4.52 -14.02 7.86
C LEU A 177 -5.73 -14.92 8.13
N THR A 178 -6.09 -15.84 7.22
CA THR A 178 -7.15 -16.83 7.46
C THR A 178 -6.61 -18.10 8.13
N THR A 179 -5.30 -18.34 8.07
CA THR A 179 -4.65 -19.59 8.50
C THR A 179 -3.71 -19.40 9.68
N THR A 180 -3.12 -18.21 9.87
CA THR A 180 -2.23 -17.91 10.99
C THR A 180 -2.66 -16.65 11.75
N SER A 181 -2.49 -16.69 13.07
CA SER A 181 -2.59 -15.52 13.97
C SER A 181 -1.23 -15.12 14.56
N ASN A 182 -0.14 -15.75 14.12
CA ASN A 182 1.21 -15.39 14.55
C ASN A 182 1.80 -14.35 13.57
N PRO A 183 2.09 -13.11 14.01
CA PRO A 183 2.63 -12.06 13.14
C PRO A 183 3.98 -12.38 12.51
N VAL A 184 4.84 -13.15 13.19
CA VAL A 184 6.15 -13.57 12.66
C VAL A 184 5.94 -14.55 11.52
N THR A 185 5.15 -15.60 11.75
CA THR A 185 4.82 -16.57 10.70
C THR A 185 4.11 -15.93 9.51
N LEU A 186 3.21 -14.97 9.78
CA LEU A 186 2.54 -14.21 8.73
C LEU A 186 3.55 -13.41 7.88
N HIS A 187 4.48 -12.71 8.53
CA HIS A 187 5.53 -11.95 7.84
C HIS A 187 6.39 -12.86 6.97
N GLU A 188 6.85 -14.00 7.49
CA GLU A 188 7.66 -14.98 6.77
C GLU A 188 6.91 -15.54 5.53
N GLN A 189 5.64 -15.91 5.69
CA GLN A 189 4.83 -16.47 4.60
C GLN A 189 4.56 -15.46 3.49
N VAL A 190 4.23 -14.21 3.85
CA VAL A 190 4.01 -13.14 2.87
C VAL A 190 5.31 -12.78 2.16
N THR A 191 6.41 -12.69 2.90
CA THR A 191 7.74 -12.46 2.32
C THR A 191 8.08 -13.57 1.32
N ALA A 192 7.90 -14.83 1.68
CA ALA A 192 8.18 -15.96 0.80
C ALA A 192 7.35 -15.90 -0.50
N ASP A 193 6.06 -15.53 -0.42
CA ASP A 193 5.21 -15.39 -1.61
C ASP A 193 5.68 -14.26 -2.54
N VAL A 194 6.03 -13.10 -1.98
CA VAL A 194 6.55 -11.95 -2.74
C VAL A 194 7.89 -12.27 -3.40
N HIS A 195 8.81 -12.92 -2.68
CA HIS A 195 10.11 -13.32 -3.24
C HIS A 195 9.98 -14.32 -4.38
N ARG A 196 9.05 -15.29 -4.30
CA ARG A 196 8.78 -16.21 -5.43
C ARG A 196 8.25 -15.47 -6.65
N ALA A 197 7.37 -14.49 -6.47
CA ALA A 197 6.88 -13.65 -7.57
C ALA A 197 8.00 -12.76 -8.15
N ALA A 198 8.84 -12.17 -7.30
CA ALA A 198 9.98 -11.35 -7.73
C ALA A 198 11.00 -12.16 -8.54
N HIS A 199 11.26 -13.41 -8.16
CA HIS A 199 12.14 -14.29 -8.91
C HIS A 199 11.69 -14.51 -10.36
N LEU A 200 10.37 -14.58 -10.61
CA LEU A 200 9.82 -14.66 -11.97
C LEU A 200 10.00 -13.36 -12.76
N ILE A 201 10.02 -12.20 -12.10
CA ILE A 201 10.34 -10.93 -12.76
C ILE A 201 11.81 -10.90 -13.18
N GLU A 202 12.71 -11.43 -12.34
CA GLU A 202 14.16 -11.49 -12.63
C GLU A 202 14.52 -12.51 -13.71
N THR A 203 13.86 -13.67 -13.70
CA THR A 203 14.17 -14.79 -14.63
C THR A 203 13.31 -14.78 -15.90
N GLY A 204 12.27 -13.96 -15.94
CA GLY A 204 11.32 -13.87 -17.04
C GLY A 204 10.40 -15.11 -17.16
N LEU A 205 9.49 -15.05 -18.12
CA LEU A 205 8.49 -16.12 -18.36
C LEU A 205 9.05 -17.37 -19.05
N THR A 206 10.31 -17.35 -19.48
CA THR A 206 10.96 -18.51 -20.10
C THR A 206 11.16 -19.68 -19.15
N HIS A 207 11.18 -19.42 -17.83
CA HIS A 207 11.30 -20.41 -16.77
C HIS A 207 9.93 -20.81 -16.17
N TRP A 208 8.83 -20.40 -16.81
CA TRP A 208 7.48 -20.79 -16.36
C TRP A 208 7.27 -22.29 -16.54
N PRO A 209 6.80 -23.02 -15.52
CA PRO A 209 6.57 -24.45 -15.65
C PRO A 209 5.51 -24.71 -16.72
N ALA A 210 5.89 -25.46 -17.76
CA ALA A 210 4.92 -26.06 -18.66
C ALA A 210 4.12 -27.10 -17.86
N SER A 211 2.81 -26.91 -17.76
CA SER A 211 1.86 -27.82 -17.12
C SER A 211 1.89 -29.22 -17.72
#